data_AF-A0A9C6DZ48-F1
#
_entry.id   AF-A0A9C6DZ48-F1
#
_cell.length_a   1.000
_cell.length_b   1.000
_cell.length_c   1.000
_cell.angle_alpha   90.00
_cell.angle_beta   90.00
_cell.angle_gamma   90.00
#
_symmetry.space_group_name_H-M   'P 1'
#
loop_
_entity.id
_entity.type
_entity.pdbx_description
1 polymer ?
#
loop_
_entity_poly.entity_id
_entity_poly.type
_entity_poly.pdbx_seq_one_letter_code
_entity_poly.pdbx_strand_id
1 'polypeptide(L)'
;MSIYYSGTLTRSSGIVSAIGKELKRVNLKGVKRITVTFDPFAANVKSTREFLFLLSVPRVTQSNPNCLLKTDVVCNRQQPKIKFSLIESAQEHLKLCNKYLSVLAPEEEEKLSAVTKSAAKAFKKKERR
;
A
#
# COMPACT_ATOMS: atom_id res chain seq x y z
N MET A 1 -54.28 -7.52 4.56
CA MET A 1 -53.17 -6.97 3.75
C MET A 1 -51.87 -7.62 4.23
N SER A 2 -51.29 -8.50 3.43
CA SER A 2 -50.08 -9.26 3.78
C SER A 2 -48.85 -8.35 3.81
N ILE A 3 -48.07 -8.44 4.88
CA ILE A 3 -46.80 -7.74 5.02
C ILE A 3 -45.87 -8.23 3.89
N TYR A 4 -45.40 -7.31 3.06
CA TYR A 4 -44.39 -7.62 2.04
C TYR A 4 -43.11 -8.08 2.75
N TYR A 5 -42.72 -9.33 2.51
CA TYR A 5 -41.47 -9.91 2.99
C TYR A 5 -40.30 -9.21 2.29
N SER A 6 -39.73 -8.19 2.93
CA SER A 6 -38.54 -7.46 2.50
C SER A 6 -37.24 -8.08 3.06
N GLY A 7 -37.22 -9.40 3.24
CA GLY A 7 -36.02 -10.14 3.61
C GLY A 7 -35.22 -10.56 2.39
N THR A 8 -33.92 -10.28 2.37
CA THR A 8 -33.00 -10.94 1.43
C THR A 8 -32.94 -12.43 1.79
N LEU A 9 -33.32 -13.30 0.84
CA LEU A 9 -33.50 -14.76 1.04
C LEU A 9 -32.22 -15.54 1.41
N THR A 10 -31.05 -14.90 1.45
CA THR A 10 -29.80 -15.58 1.76
C THR A 10 -29.25 -15.07 3.08
N ARG A 11 -29.34 -15.90 4.13
CA ARG A 11 -28.54 -15.71 5.36
C ARG A 11 -27.09 -15.51 4.92
N SER A 12 -26.46 -14.42 5.36
CA SER A 12 -25.03 -14.19 5.07
C SER A 12 -24.24 -15.42 5.52
N SER A 13 -23.42 -15.98 4.65
CA SER A 13 -22.59 -17.17 4.85
C SER A 13 -21.43 -16.95 5.84
N GLY A 14 -21.72 -16.30 6.98
CA GLY A 14 -20.78 -16.02 8.05
C GLY A 14 -19.65 -15.07 7.67
N ILE A 15 -18.49 -15.27 8.30
CA ILE A 15 -17.30 -14.43 8.22
C ILE A 15 -16.77 -14.31 6.78
N VAL A 16 -16.84 -15.40 6.00
CA VAL A 16 -16.37 -15.40 4.60
C VAL A 16 -17.21 -14.46 3.73
N SER A 17 -18.53 -14.40 3.95
CA SER A 17 -19.42 -13.46 3.27
C SER A 17 -19.08 -12.01 3.62
N ALA A 18 -18.77 -11.75 4.90
CA ALA A 18 -18.37 -10.43 5.36
C ALA A 18 -17.05 -9.99 4.73
N ILE A 19 -16.01 -10.85 4.75
CA ILE A 19 -14.72 -10.58 4.09
C ILE A 19 -14.93 -10.31 2.60
N GLY A 20 -15.73 -11.13 1.91
CA GLY A 20 -16.06 -10.91 0.50
C GLY A 20 -16.78 -9.58 0.22
N LYS A 21 -17.63 -9.11 1.15
CA LYS A 21 -18.28 -7.79 1.04
C LYS A 21 -17.29 -6.65 1.29
N GLU A 22 -16.39 -6.78 2.24
CA GLU A 22 -15.36 -5.76 2.50
C GLU A 22 -14.34 -5.70 1.36
N LEU A 23 -13.95 -6.83 0.79
CA LEU A 23 -13.08 -6.86 -0.40
C LEU A 23 -13.69 -6.13 -1.60
N LYS A 24 -15.03 -6.12 -1.73
CA LYS A 24 -15.71 -5.33 -2.76
C LYS A 24 -15.62 -3.82 -2.54
N ARG A 25 -15.30 -3.37 -1.33
CA ARG A 25 -15.10 -1.95 -1.01
C ARG A 25 -13.65 -1.50 -1.21
N VAL A 26 -12.69 -2.42 -1.26
CA VAL A 26 -11.27 -2.10 -1.49
C VAL A 26 -11.09 -1.56 -2.91
N ASN A 27 -10.42 -0.41 -3.04
CA ASN A 27 -10.26 0.29 -4.30
C ASN A 27 -8.80 0.77 -4.49
N LEU A 28 -8.23 0.52 -5.67
CA LEU A 28 -6.82 0.82 -6.00
C LEU A 28 -6.62 2.12 -6.80
N LYS A 29 -7.64 2.98 -6.93
CA LYS A 29 -7.55 4.23 -7.71
C LYS A 29 -6.40 5.17 -7.33
N GLY A 30 -6.00 5.21 -6.06
CA GLY A 30 -4.91 6.09 -5.58
C GLY A 30 -3.50 5.51 -5.74
N VAL A 31 -3.37 4.28 -6.24
CA VAL A 31 -2.11 3.54 -6.27
C VAL A 31 -1.59 3.41 -7.70
N LYS A 32 -0.33 3.77 -7.90
CA LYS A 32 0.38 3.63 -9.18
C LYS A 32 1.05 2.26 -9.30
N ARG A 33 1.69 1.79 -8.23
CA ARG A 33 2.39 0.49 -8.21
C ARG A 33 2.41 -0.13 -6.82
N ILE A 34 2.21 -1.44 -6.75
CA ILE A 34 2.33 -2.24 -5.55
C ILE A 34 3.49 -3.21 -5.76
N THR A 35 4.48 -3.18 -4.87
CA THR A 35 5.59 -4.15 -4.89
C THR A 35 5.53 -4.98 -3.63
N VAL A 36 5.24 -6.27 -3.78
CA VAL A 36 5.19 -7.24 -2.69
C VAL A 36 6.46 -8.06 -2.76
N THR A 37 7.36 -7.86 -1.80
CA THR A 37 8.61 -8.61 -1.68
C THR A 37 8.47 -9.63 -0.55
N PHE A 38 8.61 -10.92 -0.82
CA PHE A 38 8.53 -11.95 0.21
C PHE A 38 9.43 -13.16 -0.07
N ASP A 39 9.79 -13.86 1.00
CA ASP A 39 10.53 -15.13 0.93
C ASP A 39 9.60 -16.31 1.16
N PRO A 40 9.47 -17.25 0.21
CA PRO A 40 8.50 -18.32 0.32
C PRO A 40 8.80 -19.32 1.45
N PHE A 41 10.02 -19.35 1.98
CA PHE A 41 10.45 -20.32 2.99
C PHE A 41 10.43 -19.75 4.42
N ALA A 42 10.21 -18.45 4.58
CA ALA A 42 10.08 -17.85 5.91
C ALA A 42 8.69 -18.13 6.54
N ALA A 43 8.66 -18.37 7.86
CA ALA A 43 7.44 -18.80 8.56
C ALA A 43 6.32 -17.74 8.57
N ASN A 44 6.66 -16.46 8.46
CA ASN A 44 5.76 -15.31 8.59
C ASN A 44 5.14 -14.83 7.27
N VAL A 45 5.18 -15.65 6.20
CA VAL A 45 4.83 -15.21 4.83
C VAL A 45 3.40 -15.56 4.44
N LYS A 46 2.71 -16.40 5.24
CA LYS A 46 1.32 -16.82 4.96
C LYS A 46 0.39 -15.61 4.79
N SER A 47 0.42 -14.66 5.71
CA SER A 47 -0.41 -13.47 5.67
C SER A 47 -0.13 -12.60 4.44
N THR A 48 1.14 -12.47 4.04
CA THR A 48 1.54 -11.71 2.84
C THR A 48 1.05 -12.38 1.55
N ARG A 49 1.09 -13.72 1.48
CA ARG A 49 0.55 -14.48 0.34
C ARG A 49 -0.96 -14.37 0.26
N GLU A 50 -1.66 -14.48 1.38
CA GLU A 50 -3.11 -14.28 1.44
C GLU A 50 -3.47 -12.86 1.01
N PHE A 51 -2.76 -11.85 1.51
CA PHE A 51 -2.93 -10.47 1.08
C PHE A 51 -2.72 -10.28 -0.44
N LEU A 52 -1.65 -10.86 -0.99
CA LEU A 52 -1.37 -10.82 -2.42
C LEU A 52 -2.49 -11.48 -3.25
N PHE A 53 -3.01 -12.61 -2.78
CA PHE A 53 -4.14 -13.29 -3.43
C PHE A 53 -5.40 -12.41 -3.42
N LEU A 54 -5.69 -11.74 -2.31
CA LEU A 54 -6.84 -10.83 -2.23
C LEU A 54 -6.72 -9.64 -3.19
N LEU A 55 -5.51 -9.13 -3.42
CA LEU A 55 -5.26 -8.06 -4.38
C LEU A 55 -5.34 -8.50 -5.84
N SER A 56 -5.03 -9.77 -6.15
CA SER A 56 -5.06 -10.30 -7.51
C SER A 56 -6.46 -10.68 -8.00
N VAL A 57 -7.47 -10.62 -7.12
CA VAL A 57 -8.88 -10.85 -7.49
C VAL A 57 -9.30 -9.88 -8.60
N PRO A 58 -9.96 -10.36 -9.67
CA PRO A 58 -10.27 -9.55 -10.86
C PRO A 58 -11.08 -8.29 -10.54
N ARG A 59 -11.94 -8.32 -9.53
CA ARG A 59 -12.71 -7.15 -9.10
C ARG A 59 -11.82 -6.02 -8.57
N VAL A 60 -10.78 -6.36 -7.81
CA VAL A 60 -9.85 -5.39 -7.23
C VAL A 60 -8.92 -4.85 -8.31
N THR A 61 -8.42 -5.72 -9.18
CA THR A 61 -7.57 -5.30 -10.31
C THR A 61 -8.32 -4.46 -11.35
N GLN A 62 -9.61 -4.73 -11.58
CA GLN A 62 -10.49 -3.91 -12.43
C GLN A 62 -10.73 -2.49 -11.90
N SER A 63 -10.57 -2.26 -10.59
CA SER A 63 -10.77 -0.93 -10.00
C SER A 63 -9.78 0.12 -10.52
N ASN A 64 -8.56 -0.33 -10.86
CA ASN A 64 -7.53 0.48 -11.49
C ASN A 64 -6.63 -0.39 -12.39
N PRO A 65 -6.92 -0.50 -13.70
CA PRO A 65 -6.12 -1.31 -14.63
C PRO A 65 -4.71 -0.75 -14.85
N ASN A 66 -4.48 0.53 -14.54
CA ASN A 66 -3.17 1.16 -14.66
C ASN A 66 -2.25 0.85 -13.46
N CYS A 67 -2.79 0.29 -12.37
CA CYS A 67 -1.99 -0.07 -11.20
C CYS A 67 -1.15 -1.31 -11.49
N LEU A 68 0.18 -1.17 -11.42
CA LEU A 68 1.10 -2.28 -11.63
C LEU A 68 1.29 -3.07 -10.33
N LEU A 69 0.85 -4.33 -10.31
CA LEU A 69 1.09 -5.26 -9.22
C LEU A 69 2.31 -6.13 -9.53
N LYS A 70 3.41 -5.93 -8.79
CA LYS A 70 4.67 -6.67 -8.94
C LYS A 70 4.96 -7.53 -7.72
N THR A 71 5.26 -8.79 -7.97
CA THR A 71 5.66 -9.76 -6.94
C THR A 71 7.14 -10.09 -7.09
N ASP A 72 7.93 -9.73 -6.09
CA ASP A 72 9.36 -10.03 -6.06
C ASP A 72 9.61 -11.14 -5.02
N VAL A 73 9.92 -12.33 -5.52
CA VAL A 73 10.21 -13.51 -4.68
C VAL A 73 11.71 -13.56 -4.44
N VAL A 74 12.13 -13.55 -3.17
CA VAL A 74 13.54 -13.47 -2.75
C VAL A 74 13.83 -14.55 -1.71
N CYS A 75 15.01 -15.16 -1.69
CA CYS A 75 15.35 -16.27 -0.76
C CYS A 75 16.32 -15.85 0.37
N ASN A 76 16.24 -14.60 0.83
CA ASN A 76 17.22 -14.02 1.77
C ASN A 76 16.80 -14.09 3.25
N ARG A 77 15.78 -14.89 3.60
CA ARG A 77 15.14 -14.96 4.95
C ARG A 77 14.75 -13.58 5.51
N GLN A 78 14.48 -12.63 4.63
CA GLN A 78 14.11 -11.28 5.00
C GLN A 78 12.63 -11.21 5.36
N GLN A 79 12.28 -10.29 6.26
CA GLN A 79 10.88 -10.00 6.56
C GLN A 79 10.15 -9.56 5.29
N PRO A 80 8.91 -10.02 5.06
CA PRO A 80 8.12 -9.60 3.92
C PRO A 80 7.87 -8.09 3.99
N LYS A 81 7.97 -7.41 2.84
CA LYS A 81 7.73 -5.96 2.73
C LYS A 81 6.76 -5.69 1.62
N ILE A 82 5.82 -4.79 1.88
CA ILE A 82 4.86 -4.30 0.90
C ILE A 82 5.13 -2.82 0.71
N LYS A 83 5.45 -2.42 -0.52
CA LYS A 83 5.69 -1.03 -0.88
C LYS A 83 4.59 -0.54 -1.79
N PHE A 84 3.94 0.56 -1.39
CA PHE A 84 2.94 1.26 -2.19
C PHE A 84 3.56 2.51 -2.80
N SER A 85 3.57 2.59 -4.12
CA SER A 85 3.83 3.83 -4.84
C SER A 85 2.49 4.45 -5.20
N LEU A 86 2.14 5.52 -4.51
CA LEU A 86 0.91 6.27 -4.74
C LEU A 86 1.08 7.23 -5.92
N ILE A 87 -0.05 7.72 -6.44
CA ILE A 87 -0.10 8.84 -7.39
C ILE A 87 0.21 10.14 -6.65
N GLU A 88 0.82 11.12 -7.32
CA GLU A 88 1.22 12.41 -6.73
C GLU A 88 0.08 13.11 -5.97
N SER A 89 -1.11 13.20 -6.57
CA SER A 89 -2.30 13.76 -5.91
C SER A 89 -2.65 13.02 -4.61
N ALA A 90 -2.66 11.69 -4.63
CA ALA A 90 -2.96 10.88 -3.45
C ALA A 90 -1.86 10.99 -2.38
N GLN A 91 -0.59 11.18 -2.77
CA GLN A 91 0.52 11.43 -1.85
C GLN A 91 0.35 12.78 -1.14
N GLU A 92 -0.01 13.84 -1.86
CA GLU A 92 -0.26 15.16 -1.28
C GLU A 92 -1.42 15.12 -0.29
N HIS A 93 -2.54 14.48 -0.66
CA HIS A 93 -3.65 14.29 0.26
C HIS A 93 -3.24 13.53 1.53
N LEU A 94 -2.43 12.47 1.40
CA LEU A 94 -1.95 11.70 2.54
C LEU A 94 -1.07 12.55 3.47
N LYS A 95 -0.16 13.36 2.91
CA LYS A 95 0.68 14.30 3.69
C LYS A 95 -0.17 15.32 4.45
N LEU A 96 -1.17 15.91 3.78
CA LEU A 96 -2.09 16.85 4.41
C LEU A 96 -2.90 16.17 5.53
N CYS A 97 -3.47 14.99 5.28
CA CYS A 97 -4.19 14.24 6.30
C CYS A 97 -3.30 13.92 7.51
N ASN A 98 -2.06 13.49 7.29
CA ASN A 98 -1.14 13.21 8.39
C ASN A 98 -0.83 14.47 9.21
N LYS A 99 -0.60 15.60 8.54
CA LYS A 99 -0.30 16.88 9.19
C LYS A 99 -1.45 17.39 10.06
N TYR A 100 -2.69 17.25 9.61
CA TYR A 100 -3.84 17.89 10.26
C TYR A 100 -4.70 16.94 11.09
N LEU A 101 -4.66 15.63 10.85
CA LEU A 101 -5.54 14.65 11.50
C LEU A 101 -4.81 13.70 12.44
N SER A 102 -3.54 13.35 12.19
CA SER A 102 -2.82 12.37 13.01
C SER A 102 -1.86 13.02 14.00
N VAL A 103 -2.08 12.79 15.30
CA VAL A 103 -1.26 13.31 16.40
C VAL A 103 0.12 12.62 16.50
N LEU A 104 0.28 11.43 15.88
CA LEU A 104 1.45 10.55 16.01
C LEU A 104 2.35 10.53 14.77
N ALA A 105 2.15 11.43 13.80
CA ALA A 105 3.02 11.51 12.63
C ALA A 105 4.41 12.03 13.04
N PRO A 106 5.51 11.33 12.70
CA PRO A 106 6.83 11.94 12.79
C PRO A 106 6.87 13.14 11.84
N GLU A 107 7.34 14.29 12.34
CA GLU A 107 7.44 15.52 11.55
C GLU A 107 8.28 15.27 10.29
N GLU A 108 7.84 15.84 9.17
CA GLU A 108 8.47 15.66 7.87
C GLU A 108 9.88 16.27 7.90
N GLU A 109 10.91 15.43 7.83
CA GLU A 109 12.25 15.88 7.44
C GLU A 109 12.21 16.31 5.96
N GLU A 110 12.11 17.62 5.74
CA GLU A 110 12.32 18.23 4.44
C GLU A 110 13.72 17.88 3.93
N LYS A 111 13.84 16.86 3.08
CA LYS A 111 15.03 16.69 2.25
C LYS A 111 15.00 17.74 1.16
N LEU A 112 15.52 18.92 1.47
CA LEU A 112 16.00 19.89 0.50
C LEU A 112 17.05 19.21 -0.40
N SER A 113 16.63 18.66 -1.54
CA SER A 113 17.53 18.39 -2.65
C SER A 113 17.88 19.72 -3.32
N ALA A 114 18.67 20.55 -2.63
CA ALA A 114 19.28 21.74 -3.20
C ALA A 114 20.51 21.31 -4.01
N VAL A 115 20.31 21.13 -5.32
CA VAL A 115 21.41 21.13 -6.28
C VAL A 115 21.97 22.54 -6.34
N THR A 116 23.12 22.79 -5.70
CA THR A 116 24.06 23.81 -6.17
C THR A 116 25.48 23.23 -6.17
N LYS A 117 26.17 23.39 -7.32
CA LYS A 117 27.49 22.85 -7.64
C LYS A 117 28.64 23.45 -6.79
N SER A 118 28.34 24.28 -5.80
CA SER A 118 29.28 25.00 -4.95
C SER A 118 29.69 24.21 -3.69
N ALA A 119 28.89 23.26 -3.20
CA ALA A 119 29.20 22.51 -1.98
C ALA A 119 30.23 21.38 -2.17
N ALA A 120 30.32 20.80 -3.38
CA ALA A 120 31.27 19.72 -3.68
C ALA A 120 32.75 20.16 -3.60
N LYS A 121 33.04 21.46 -3.77
CA LYS A 121 34.40 22.01 -3.61
C LYS A 121 34.78 22.24 -2.14
N ALA A 122 33.82 22.44 -1.25
CA ALA A 122 34.10 22.66 0.18
C ALA A 122 34.49 21.36 0.89
N PHE A 123 33.90 20.22 0.51
CA PHE A 123 34.18 18.93 1.15
C PHE A 123 35.60 18.42 0.82
N LYS A 124 36.10 18.59 -0.41
CA LYS A 124 37.47 18.20 -0.79
C LYS A 124 38.59 19.00 -0.13
N LYS A 125 38.31 20.20 0.41
CA LYS A 125 39.34 21.04 1.06
C LYS A 125 39.50 20.71 2.55
N LYS A 126 38.51 20.05 3.18
CA LYS A 126 38.53 19.72 4.61
C LYS A 126 39.25 18.40 4.92
N GLU A 127 39.45 17.54 3.92
CA GLU A 127 40.12 16.23 4.05
C GLU A 127 41.63 16.27 3.74
N ARG A 128 42.22 17.47 3.66
CA ARG A 128 43.67 17.70 3.47
C ARG A 128 44.27 18.62 4.55
N ARG A 129 43.68 18.65 5.75
CA ARG A 129 44.28 19.26 6.94
C ARG A 129 44.37 18.23 8.05
#